data_AF-A2XSD8-F1
#
_entry.id   AF-A2XSD8-F1
#
_cell.length_a   1.000
_cell.length_b   1.000
_cell.length_c   1.000
_cell.angle_alpha   90.00
_cell.angle_beta   90.00
_cell.angle_gamma   90.00
#
_symmetry.space_group_name_H-M   'P 1'
#
loop_
_entity.id
_entity.type
_entity.pdbx_description
1 polymer ?
#
loop_
_entity_poly.entity_id
_entity_poly.type
_entity_poly.pdbx_seq_one_letter_code
_entity_poly.pdbx_strand_id
1 'polypeptide(L)'
;MNHWIGNLKFSRKFVLIGCIAFAMFLLPTALLMRGTLADIQTALQERRGLAPARELLKLLQLTQQHRGLSASMLGGTESAAAPRQAKQVEVEASFGRAKQALAGLGDSTLGQRLDSIQGDWNTLASGVAGKTLRGADSNRLHVALIERDEMLDLDPSSASA
;
A
#
# COMPACT_ATOMS: atom_id res chain seq x y z
N MET A 1 36.49 -16.49 -53.22
CA MET A 1 35.66 -16.69 -52.01
C MET A 1 34.26 -16.06 -52.10
N ASN A 2 33.75 -15.65 -53.28
CA ASN A 2 32.42 -15.02 -53.43
C ASN A 2 31.41 -15.86 -54.25
N HIS A 3 31.72 -17.12 -54.55
CA HIS A 3 30.90 -17.96 -55.45
C HIS A 3 29.63 -18.55 -54.82
N TRP A 4 29.40 -18.32 -53.52
CA TRP A 4 28.26 -18.88 -52.80
C TRP A 4 26.98 -18.03 -52.96
N ILE A 5 27.13 -16.72 -53.18
CA ILE A 5 26.01 -15.75 -53.34
C ILE A 5 25.62 -15.55 -54.82
N GLY A 6 26.52 -15.90 -55.76
CA GLY A 6 26.31 -15.74 -57.20
C GLY A 6 25.19 -16.62 -57.76
N ASN A 7 25.05 -17.87 -57.29
CA ASN A 7 24.15 -18.89 -57.87
C ASN A 7 22.82 -19.10 -57.13
N LEU A 8 22.44 -18.19 -56.24
CA LEU A 8 21.11 -18.19 -55.63
C LEU A 8 20.09 -17.59 -56.60
N LYS A 9 19.04 -18.35 -56.96
CA LYS A 9 17.87 -17.83 -57.71
C LYS A 9 17.40 -16.53 -57.05
N PHE A 10 17.10 -15.50 -57.84
CA PHE A 10 16.73 -14.15 -57.35
C PHE A 10 15.67 -14.19 -56.23
N SER A 11 14.69 -15.09 -56.32
CA SER A 11 13.69 -15.34 -55.27
C SER A 11 14.29 -15.57 -53.88
N ARG A 12 15.39 -16.34 -53.76
CA ARG A 12 16.02 -16.64 -52.46
C ARG A 12 16.80 -15.45 -51.90
N LYS A 13 17.30 -14.56 -52.77
CA LYS A 13 17.91 -13.27 -52.36
C LYS A 13 16.84 -12.32 -51.81
N PHE A 14 15.68 -12.24 -52.44
CA PHE A 14 14.55 -11.45 -51.95
C PHE A 14 13.97 -11.98 -50.63
N VAL A 15 13.86 -13.31 -50.47
CA VAL A 15 13.45 -13.92 -49.19
C VAL A 15 14.41 -13.56 -48.06
N LEU A 16 15.72 -13.62 -48.31
CA LEU A 16 16.73 -13.27 -47.29
C LEU A 16 16.60 -11.81 -46.84
N ILE A 17 16.44 -10.88 -47.79
CA ILE A 17 16.23 -9.45 -47.50
C ILE A 17 14.90 -9.24 -46.76
N GLY A 18 13.83 -9.91 -47.17
CA GLY A 18 12.52 -9.86 -46.51
C GLY A 18 12.57 -10.35 -45.06
N CYS A 19 13.28 -11.46 -44.79
CA CYS A 19 13.46 -11.96 -43.44
C CYS A 19 14.26 -10.99 -42.56
N ILE A 20 15.33 -10.38 -43.09
CA ILE A 20 16.13 -9.40 -42.35
C ILE A 20 15.29 -8.15 -42.05
N ALA A 21 14.58 -7.62 -43.05
CA ALA A 21 13.69 -6.47 -42.87
C ALA A 21 12.58 -6.76 -41.86
N PHE A 22 11.98 -7.95 -41.93
CA PHE A 22 10.96 -8.39 -40.97
C PHE A 22 11.53 -8.52 -39.55
N ALA A 23 12.72 -9.10 -39.39
CA ALA A 23 13.37 -9.22 -38.09
C ALA A 23 13.71 -7.84 -37.48
N MET A 24 14.18 -6.89 -38.30
CA MET A 24 14.45 -5.52 -37.87
C MET A 24 13.20 -4.78 -37.40
N PHE A 25 12.02 -5.15 -37.88
CA PHE A 25 10.75 -4.61 -37.40
C PHE A 25 10.20 -5.39 -36.20
N LEU A 26 10.16 -6.72 -36.28
CA LEU A 26 9.52 -7.57 -35.28
C LEU A 26 10.21 -7.50 -33.92
N LEU A 27 11.55 -7.44 -33.88
CA LEU A 27 12.30 -7.40 -32.63
C LEU A 27 11.99 -6.15 -31.78
N PRO A 28 12.13 -4.91 -32.29
CA PRO A 28 11.76 -3.73 -31.53
C PRO A 28 10.26 -3.67 -31.21
N THR A 29 9.37 -4.14 -32.10
CA THR A 29 7.93 -4.22 -31.80
C THR A 29 7.65 -5.16 -30.63
N ALA A 30 8.27 -6.34 -30.59
CA ALA A 30 8.09 -7.29 -29.49
C ALA A 30 8.66 -6.77 -28.17
N LEU A 31 9.81 -6.10 -28.20
CA LEU A 31 10.41 -5.43 -27.04
C LEU A 31 9.50 -4.31 -26.51
N LEU A 32 9.00 -3.46 -27.40
CA LEU A 32 8.08 -2.38 -27.06
C LEU A 32 6.78 -2.92 -26.45
N MET A 33 6.14 -3.91 -27.09
CA MET A 33 4.93 -4.54 -26.56
C MET A 33 5.14 -5.11 -25.17
N ARG A 34 6.27 -5.80 -24.92
CA ARG A 34 6.58 -6.34 -23.59
C ARG A 34 6.77 -5.24 -22.55
N GLY A 35 7.47 -4.16 -22.91
CA GLY A 35 7.65 -3.00 -22.04
C GLY A 35 6.33 -2.34 -21.69
N THR A 36 5.51 -2.01 -22.69
CA THR A 36 4.19 -1.38 -22.48
C THR A 36 3.25 -2.26 -21.65
N LEU A 37 3.28 -3.59 -21.83
CA LEU A 37 2.49 -4.50 -21.01
C LEU A 37 2.94 -4.54 -19.55
N ALA A 38 4.26 -4.50 -19.30
CA ALA A 38 4.80 -4.42 -17.95
C ALA A 38 4.41 -3.10 -17.28
N ASP A 39 4.50 -1.97 -18.00
CA ASP A 39 4.10 -0.65 -17.49
C ASP A 39 2.61 -0.62 -17.11
N ILE A 40 1.74 -1.22 -17.95
CA ILE A 40 0.31 -1.34 -17.65
C ILE A 40 0.07 -2.17 -16.39
N GLN A 41 0.79 -3.28 -16.23
CA GLN A 41 0.67 -4.12 -15.03
C GLN A 41 1.10 -3.36 -13.77
N THR A 42 2.23 -2.66 -13.81
CA THR A 42 2.70 -1.81 -12.72
C THR A 42 1.68 -0.73 -12.37
N ALA A 43 1.16 0.00 -13.36
CA ALA A 43 0.16 1.04 -13.14
C ALA A 43 -1.14 0.48 -12.53
N LEU A 44 -1.56 -0.73 -12.91
CA LEU A 44 -2.72 -1.39 -12.30
C LEU A 44 -2.46 -1.75 -10.84
N GLN A 45 -1.25 -2.19 -10.48
CA GLN A 45 -0.87 -2.48 -9.10
C GLN A 45 -0.80 -1.20 -8.26
N GLU A 46 -0.19 -0.13 -8.76
CA GLU A 46 -0.17 1.18 -8.10
C GLU A 46 -1.60 1.68 -7.84
N ARG A 47 -2.51 1.56 -8.82
CA ARG A 47 -3.92 1.94 -8.62
C ARG A 47 -4.62 1.09 -7.56
N ARG A 48 -4.28 -0.20 -7.42
CA ARG A 48 -4.82 -1.07 -6.36
C ARG A 48 -4.28 -0.67 -4.98
N GLY A 49 -3.05 -0.16 -4.88
CA GLY A 49 -2.45 0.33 -3.64
C GLY A 49 -3.01 1.67 -3.13
N LEU A 50 -3.62 2.49 -3.99
CA LEU A 50 -4.13 3.81 -3.58
C LEU A 50 -5.27 3.76 -2.55
N ALA A 51 -6.19 2.81 -2.68
CA ALA A 51 -7.30 2.65 -1.75
C ALA A 51 -6.84 2.28 -0.33
N PRO A 52 -6.02 1.23 -0.13
CA PRO A 52 -5.50 0.90 1.19
C PRO A 52 -4.63 2.02 1.78
N ALA A 53 -3.73 2.64 1.00
CA ALA A 53 -2.92 3.75 1.48
C ALA A 53 -3.77 4.93 2.01
N ARG A 54 -4.87 5.26 1.31
CA ARG A 54 -5.79 6.30 1.77
C ARG A 54 -6.48 5.95 3.09
N GLU A 55 -6.90 4.69 3.25
CA GLU A 55 -7.56 4.25 4.50
C GLU A 55 -6.59 4.16 5.67
N LEU A 56 -5.33 3.75 5.44
CA LEU A 56 -4.26 3.76 6.44
C LEU A 56 -3.91 5.20 6.87
N LEU A 57 -3.73 6.12 5.92
CA LEU A 57 -3.52 7.54 6.25
C LEU A 57 -4.70 8.12 7.05
N LYS A 58 -5.93 7.69 6.74
CA LYS A 58 -7.11 8.11 7.50
C LYS A 58 -7.09 7.56 8.93
N LEU A 59 -6.72 6.29 9.10
CA LEU A 59 -6.55 5.65 10.39
C LEU A 59 -5.51 6.38 11.25
N LEU A 60 -4.35 6.70 10.67
CA LEU A 60 -3.29 7.50 11.28
C LEU A 60 -3.83 8.85 11.78
N GLN A 61 -4.50 9.60 10.91
CA GLN A 61 -5.07 10.90 11.24
C GLN A 61 -6.07 10.82 12.41
N LEU A 62 -6.96 9.84 12.39
CA LEU A 62 -7.98 9.66 13.42
C LEU A 62 -7.35 9.25 14.77
N THR A 63 -6.33 8.40 14.73
CA THR A 63 -5.55 8.01 15.92
C THR A 63 -4.83 9.21 16.55
N GLN A 64 -4.28 10.11 15.73
CA GLN A 64 -3.69 11.36 16.19
C GLN A 64 -4.72 12.30 16.84
N GLN A 65 -5.94 12.40 16.27
CA GLN A 65 -7.02 13.18 16.87
C GLN A 65 -7.47 12.58 18.21
N HIS A 66 -7.61 11.26 18.28
CA HIS A 66 -7.92 10.57 19.53
C HIS A 66 -6.84 10.79 20.59
N ARG A 67 -5.55 10.75 20.22
CA ARG A 67 -4.43 11.07 21.10
C ARG A 67 -4.56 12.45 21.72
N GLY A 68 -4.81 13.48 20.90
CA GLY A 68 -4.96 14.86 21.37
C GLY A 68 -6.10 15.03 22.36
N LEU A 69 -7.26 14.44 22.05
CA LEU A 69 -8.43 14.48 22.92
C LEU A 69 -8.24 13.66 24.20
N SER A 70 -7.53 12.53 24.12
CA SER A 70 -7.16 11.71 25.28
C SER A 70 -6.24 12.47 26.22
N ALA A 71 -5.25 13.19 25.68
CA ALA A 71 -4.36 14.03 26.49
C ALA A 71 -5.13 15.14 27.21
N SER A 72 -6.07 15.81 26.52
CA SER A 72 -6.92 16.84 27.11
C SER A 72 -7.83 16.26 28.21
N MET A 73 -8.47 15.12 27.95
CA MET A 73 -9.35 14.44 28.93
C MET A 73 -8.57 13.99 30.18
N LEU A 74 -7.43 13.33 29.99
CA LEU A 74 -6.59 12.86 31.10
C LEU A 74 -5.89 14.01 31.84
N GLY A 75 -5.74 15.17 31.20
CA GLY A 75 -5.30 16.43 31.80
C GLY A 75 -6.39 17.17 32.60
N GLY A 76 -7.61 16.62 32.69
CA GLY A 76 -8.70 17.17 33.50
C GLY A 76 -9.79 17.90 32.71
N THR A 77 -9.71 17.97 31.39
CA THR A 77 -10.76 18.59 30.57
C THR A 77 -11.90 17.60 30.28
N GLU A 78 -12.93 17.58 31.12
CA GLU A 78 -14.06 16.63 31.00
C GLU A 78 -14.83 16.76 29.69
N SER A 79 -14.95 17.97 29.13
CA SER A 79 -15.61 18.21 27.85
C SER A 79 -14.94 17.51 26.65
N ALA A 80 -13.67 17.09 26.80
CA ALA A 80 -12.97 16.31 25.79
C ALA A 80 -13.41 14.83 25.73
N ALA A 81 -14.13 14.32 26.74
CA ALA A 81 -14.50 12.91 26.84
C ALA A 81 -15.45 12.46 25.70
N ALA A 82 -16.49 13.25 25.41
CA ALA A 82 -17.44 12.92 24.35
C ALA A 82 -16.82 13.02 22.93
N PRO A 83 -16.09 14.09 22.57
CA PRO A 83 -15.34 14.13 21.32
C PRO A 83 -14.32 12.99 21.19
N ARG A 84 -13.62 12.63 22.28
CA ARG A 84 -12.68 11.50 22.28
C ARG A 84 -13.40 10.19 21.97
N GLN A 85 -14.56 9.93 22.61
CA GLN A 85 -15.36 8.74 22.32
C GLN A 85 -15.82 8.70 20.86
N ALA A 86 -16.27 9.83 20.31
CA ALA A 86 -16.65 9.92 18.90
C ALA A 86 -15.46 9.56 17.99
N LYS A 87 -14.26 10.06 18.29
CA LYS A 87 -13.06 9.70 17.52
C LYS A 87 -12.64 8.26 17.68
N GLN A 88 -12.86 7.66 18.85
CA GLN A 88 -12.62 6.23 19.02
C GLN A 88 -13.48 5.40 18.06
N VAL A 89 -14.78 5.72 17.94
CA VAL A 89 -15.69 5.04 17.00
C VAL A 89 -15.24 5.23 15.55
N GLU A 90 -14.78 6.44 15.18
CA GLU A 90 -14.24 6.70 13.84
C GLU A 90 -12.98 5.87 13.55
N VAL A 91 -12.07 5.73 14.52
CA VAL A 91 -10.87 4.88 14.40
C VAL A 91 -11.25 3.42 14.20
N GLU A 92 -12.17 2.89 15.02
CA GLU A 92 -12.66 1.52 14.92
C GLU A 92 -13.29 1.23 13.55
N ALA A 93 -14.08 2.17 13.03
CA ALA A 93 -14.63 2.07 11.68
C ALA A 93 -13.53 2.14 10.59
N SER A 94 -12.47 2.91 10.81
CA SER A 94 -11.33 3.01 9.89
C SER A 94 -10.51 1.73 9.83
N PHE A 95 -10.31 1.04 10.95
CA PHE A 95 -9.71 -0.31 10.96
C PHE A 95 -10.51 -1.28 10.08
N GLY A 96 -11.84 -1.26 10.18
CA GLY A 96 -12.71 -2.09 9.34
C GLY A 96 -12.54 -1.81 7.85
N ARG A 97 -12.47 -0.53 7.45
CA ARG A 97 -12.25 -0.14 6.05
C ARG A 97 -10.84 -0.48 5.56
N ALA A 98 -9.80 -0.22 6.37
CA ALA A 98 -8.42 -0.57 6.05
C ALA A 98 -8.26 -2.08 5.83
N LYS A 99 -8.89 -2.91 6.67
CA LYS A 99 -8.88 -4.37 6.53
C LYS A 99 -9.54 -4.82 5.23
N GLN A 100 -10.67 -4.24 4.86
CA GLN A 100 -11.35 -4.53 3.58
C GLN A 100 -10.51 -4.10 2.37
N ALA A 101 -9.88 -2.91 2.44
CA ALA A 101 -9.03 -2.41 1.36
C ALA A 101 -7.78 -3.29 1.16
N LEU A 102 -7.14 -3.72 2.25
CA LEU A 102 -5.98 -4.61 2.22
C LEU A 102 -6.31 -6.02 1.74
N ALA A 103 -7.50 -6.55 2.06
CA ALA A 103 -7.94 -7.86 1.55
C ALA A 103 -7.95 -7.92 0.01
N GLY A 104 -8.18 -6.78 -0.66
CA GLY A 104 -8.12 -6.66 -2.12
C GLY A 104 -6.71 -6.82 -2.73
N LEU A 105 -5.65 -6.73 -1.92
CA LEU A 105 -4.26 -6.93 -2.37
C LEU A 105 -3.82 -8.39 -2.31
N GLY A 106 -4.52 -9.26 -1.57
CA GLY A 106 -4.17 -10.67 -1.42
C GLY A 106 -2.97 -10.96 -0.50
N ASP A 107 -2.38 -9.93 0.14
CA ASP A 107 -1.30 -10.12 1.10
C ASP A 107 -1.84 -10.35 2.52
N SER A 108 -1.84 -11.61 2.93
CA SER A 108 -2.28 -12.01 4.28
C SER A 108 -1.40 -11.47 5.41
N THR A 109 -0.13 -11.13 5.13
CA THR A 109 0.81 -10.59 6.11
C THR A 109 0.43 -9.18 6.52
N LEU A 110 0.04 -8.33 5.55
CA LEU A 110 -0.45 -6.98 5.84
C LEU A 110 -1.71 -7.01 6.70
N GLY A 111 -2.64 -7.93 6.40
CA GLY A 111 -3.84 -8.13 7.22
C GLY A 111 -3.51 -8.54 8.66
N GLN A 112 -2.56 -9.46 8.87
CA GLN A 112 -2.12 -9.87 10.20
C GLN A 112 -1.44 -8.74 10.98
N ARG A 113 -0.61 -7.93 10.31
CA ARG A 113 0.02 -6.74 10.91
C ARG A 113 -1.04 -5.74 11.36
N LEU A 114 -2.03 -5.44 10.51
CA LEU A 114 -3.14 -4.55 10.86
C LEU A 114 -3.94 -5.09 12.05
N ASP A 115 -4.23 -6.40 12.08
CA ASP A 115 -4.94 -7.03 13.20
C ASP A 115 -4.17 -6.91 14.53
N SER A 116 -2.83 -7.03 14.50
CA SER A 116 -1.99 -6.78 15.66
C SER A 116 -2.07 -5.32 16.13
N ILE A 117 -1.98 -4.35 15.20
CA ILE A 117 -2.12 -2.92 15.51
C ILE A 117 -3.51 -2.62 16.10
N GLN A 118 -4.56 -3.25 15.56
CA GLN A 118 -5.91 -3.10 16.10
C GLN A 118 -6.03 -3.64 17.54
N GLY A 119 -5.34 -4.74 17.87
CA GLY A 119 -5.25 -5.26 19.24
C GLY A 119 -4.59 -4.27 20.22
N ASP A 120 -3.47 -3.68 19.80
CA ASP A 120 -2.74 -2.66 20.57
C ASP A 120 -3.63 -1.42 20.80
N TRP A 121 -4.33 -0.98 19.75
CA TRP A 121 -5.32 0.10 19.81
C TRP A 121 -6.43 -0.17 20.82
N ASN A 122 -7.07 -1.35 20.76
CA ASN A 122 -8.19 -1.69 21.65
C ASN A 122 -7.76 -1.64 23.13
N THR A 123 -6.54 -2.12 23.41
CA THR A 123 -5.95 -2.08 24.77
C THR A 123 -5.74 -0.64 25.21
N LEU A 124 -5.16 0.20 24.35
CA LEU A 124 -4.93 1.62 24.61
C LEU A 124 -6.24 2.39 24.83
N ALA A 125 -7.20 2.27 23.91
CA ALA A 125 -8.48 2.95 23.97
C ALA A 125 -9.26 2.59 25.25
N SER A 126 -9.29 1.30 25.61
CA SER A 126 -9.88 0.83 26.88
C SER A 126 -9.19 1.42 28.10
N GLY A 127 -7.85 1.46 28.08
CA GLY A 127 -7.05 2.02 29.16
C GLY A 127 -7.29 3.51 29.39
N VAL A 128 -7.46 4.28 28.31
CA VAL A 128 -7.83 5.70 28.35
C VAL A 128 -9.26 5.89 28.84
N ALA A 129 -10.22 5.15 28.28
CA ALA A 129 -11.64 5.26 28.64
C ALA A 129 -11.87 4.94 30.13
N GLY A 130 -11.20 3.90 30.64
CA GLY A 130 -11.23 3.54 32.06
C GLY A 130 -10.40 4.46 32.96
N LYS A 131 -9.71 5.47 32.41
CA LYS A 131 -8.75 6.34 33.13
C LYS A 131 -7.70 5.54 33.92
N THR A 132 -7.37 4.33 33.45
CA THR A 132 -6.36 3.46 34.07
C THR A 132 -4.95 3.83 33.62
N LEU A 133 -4.83 4.46 32.45
CA LEU A 133 -3.58 5.02 31.94
C LEU A 133 -3.37 6.46 32.39
N ARG A 134 -2.14 6.79 32.78
CA ARG A 134 -1.72 8.18 33.00
C ARG A 134 -1.52 8.88 31.65
N GLY A 135 -1.61 10.21 31.63
CA GLY A 135 -1.45 11.00 30.40
C GLY A 135 -0.13 10.72 29.65
N ALA A 136 0.98 10.59 30.37
CA ALA A 136 2.29 10.27 29.78
C ALA A 136 2.32 8.87 29.13
N ASP A 137 1.78 7.85 29.80
CA ASP A 137 1.72 6.48 29.29
C ASP A 137 0.80 6.37 28.07
N SER A 138 -0.38 7.00 28.16
CA SER A 138 -1.30 7.11 27.03
C SER A 138 -0.62 7.76 25.83
N ASN A 139 0.07 8.89 26.02
CA ASN A 139 0.77 9.57 24.94
C ASN A 139 1.85 8.69 24.30
N ARG A 140 2.67 8.01 25.11
CA ARG A 140 3.72 7.10 24.63
C ARG A 140 3.14 5.96 23.81
N LEU A 141 2.06 5.33 24.28
CA LEU A 141 1.40 4.23 23.58
C LEU A 141 0.75 4.69 22.26
N HIS A 142 0.15 5.89 22.21
CA HIS A 142 -0.36 6.44 20.95
C HIS A 142 0.76 6.68 19.93
N VAL A 143 1.91 7.21 20.36
CA VAL A 143 3.06 7.43 19.46
C VAL A 143 3.59 6.10 18.92
N ALA A 144 3.76 5.09 19.78
CA ALA A 144 4.19 3.76 19.35
C ALA A 144 3.20 3.12 18.35
N LEU A 145 1.90 3.36 18.52
CA LEU A 145 0.88 2.87 17.59
C LEU A 145 0.96 3.60 16.22
N ILE A 146 1.15 4.91 16.24
CA ILE A 146 1.35 5.74 15.05
C ILE A 146 2.56 5.27 14.23
N GLU A 147 3.70 5.01 14.89
CA GLU A 147 4.90 4.50 14.23
C GLU A 147 4.67 3.14 13.56
N ARG A 148 3.88 2.26 14.20
CA ARG A 148 3.54 0.94 13.63
C ARG A 148 2.60 1.04 12.42
N ASP A 149 1.67 1.98 12.45
CA ASP A 149 0.75 2.25 11.33
C ASP A 149 1.51 2.85 10.14
N GLU A 150 2.45 3.78 10.39
CA GLU A 150 3.33 4.34 9.36
C GLU A 150 4.24 3.27 8.73
N MET A 151 4.79 2.35 9.53
CA MET A 151 5.55 1.21 9.01
C MET A 151 4.71 0.25 8.15
N LEU A 152 3.39 0.20 8.35
CA LEU A 152 2.49 -0.60 7.52
C LEU A 152 2.29 0.06 6.14
N ASP A 153 2.28 1.40 6.07
CA ASP A 153 2.14 2.18 4.84
C ASP A 153 3.45 2.23 4.02
N LEU A 154 4.61 2.25 4.70
CA LEU A 154 5.94 2.43 4.10
C LEU A 154 6.65 1.13 3.66
N ASP A 155 5.99 -0.03 3.62
CA ASP A 155 6.63 -1.29 3.19
C ASP A 155 6.36 -1.61 1.70
N PRO A 156 7.23 -1.15 0.75
CA PRO A 156 7.08 -1.40 -0.68
C PRO A 156 7.28 -2.87 -1.07
N SER A 157 7.70 -3.75 -0.15
CA SER A 157 7.91 -5.17 -0.47
C SER A 157 6.61 -5.90 -0.79
N SER A 158 5.48 -5.43 -0.28
CA SER A 158 4.13 -5.97 -0.57
C SER A 158 3.61 -5.65 -1.98
N ALA A 159 4.18 -4.66 -2.67
CA ALA A 159 3.81 -4.29 -4.03
C ALA A 159 4.55 -5.13 -5.12
N SER A 160 5.47 -6.00 -4.70
CA SER A 160 6.42 -6.70 -5.59
C SER A 160 6.26 -8.22 -5.69
N ALA A 161 5.21 -8.80 -5.11
CA ALA A 161 4.84 -10.21 -5.27
C ALA A 161 3.67 -10.39 -6.26
#